data_AF-A0A9E7AZU7-F1
#
_entry.id   AF-A0A9E7AZU7-F1
#
_cell.length_a   1.000
_cell.length_b   1.000
_cell.length_c   1.000
_cell.angle_alpha   90.00
_cell.angle_beta   90.00
_cell.angle_gamma   90.00
#
_symmetry.space_group_name_H-M   'P 1'
#
loop_
_entity.id
_entity.type
_entity.pdbx_description
1 polymer ?
#
loop_
_entity_poly.entity_id
_entity_poly.type
_entity_poly.pdbx_seq_one_letter_code
_entity_poly.pdbx_strand_id
1 'polypeptide(L)'
;MPAFHPVLLDEVVDVSTLSTDGGADILLPFIAFVLTFSIEWPVFALITGQGFKKTFVFMLLMNLVSWPIAMILFGYLSVHIVWVELFVLAAETLILFYHWRFPWWKALLFATIINAASFFIGSPLAQFIMNQISGK
;
A
#
# COMPACT_ATOMS: atom_id res chain seq x y z
N MET A 1 -8.79 37.16 3.31
CA MET A 1 -7.89 36.11 2.81
C MET A 1 -7.43 35.29 4.00
N PRO A 2 -7.98 34.09 4.25
CA PRO A 2 -7.55 33.30 5.39
C PRO A 2 -6.16 32.69 5.09
N ALA A 3 -5.25 32.86 6.05
CA ALA A 3 -3.92 32.29 6.02
C ALA A 3 -3.99 30.77 6.11
N PHE A 4 -3.31 30.08 5.20
CA PHE A 4 -3.04 28.65 5.32
C PHE A 4 -2.16 28.44 6.56
N HIS A 5 -2.74 27.85 7.60
CA HIS A 5 -2.03 27.41 8.78
C HIS A 5 -1.21 26.16 8.41
N PRO A 6 0.13 26.18 8.51
CA PRO A 6 0.95 24.99 8.32
C PRO A 6 0.91 24.17 9.61
N VAL A 7 -0.16 23.41 9.82
CA VAL A 7 -0.29 22.50 11.00
C VAL A 7 0.01 21.04 10.60
N LEU A 8 0.38 20.78 9.35
CA LEU A 8 0.62 19.42 8.83
C LEU A 8 2.09 19.13 8.47
N LEU A 9 3.05 19.95 8.91
CA LEU A 9 4.48 19.73 8.61
C LEU A 9 5.36 19.54 9.85
N ASP A 10 4.85 19.72 11.07
CA ASP A 10 5.62 19.53 12.31
C ASP A 10 5.37 18.17 13.00
N GLU A 11 4.41 17.37 12.53
CA GLU A 11 4.40 15.92 12.79
C GLU A 11 5.30 15.19 11.77
N VAL A 12 6.52 15.71 11.60
CA VAL A 12 7.63 14.81 11.30
C VAL A 12 7.75 13.94 12.53
N VAL A 13 7.14 12.75 12.46
CA VAL A 13 7.32 11.68 13.45
C VAL A 13 8.79 11.67 13.80
N ASP A 14 9.11 12.04 15.04
CA ASP A 14 10.48 12.12 15.50
C ASP A 14 11.02 10.68 15.55
N VAL A 15 11.68 10.28 14.46
CA VAL A 15 12.25 8.94 14.25
C VAL A 15 13.25 8.60 15.36
N SER A 16 13.75 9.61 16.09
CA SER A 16 14.66 9.42 17.22
C SER A 16 13.97 9.02 18.53
N THR A 17 12.64 9.17 18.65
CA THR A 17 11.84 8.69 19.79
C THR A 17 11.33 7.26 19.63
N LEU A 18 11.52 6.66 18.45
CA LEU A 18 11.26 5.25 18.12
C LEU A 18 12.42 4.35 18.58
N SER A 19 12.79 4.41 19.87
CA SER A 19 13.76 3.47 20.44
C SER A 19 13.18 2.74 21.66
N THR A 20 12.77 1.48 21.48
CA THR A 20 13.18 0.29 22.28
C THR A 20 12.35 -0.98 22.04
N ASP A 21 11.25 -0.93 21.29
CA ASP A 21 10.45 -2.13 20.96
C ASP A 21 10.63 -2.53 19.48
N GLY A 22 11.83 -3.00 19.11
CA GLY A 22 12.16 -3.39 17.72
C GLY A 22 11.26 -4.48 17.10
N GLY A 23 10.33 -5.07 17.86
CA GLY A 23 9.28 -5.92 17.34
C GLY A 23 8.07 -5.16 16.78
N ALA A 24 7.68 -4.02 17.37
CA ALA A 24 6.51 -3.26 16.95
C ALA A 24 6.70 -2.58 15.58
N ASP A 25 7.93 -2.14 15.29
CA ASP A 25 8.28 -1.43 14.05
C ASP A 25 8.15 -2.29 12.79
N ILE A 26 8.36 -3.61 12.92
CA ILE A 26 8.22 -4.57 11.81
C ILE A 26 6.80 -5.14 11.75
N LEU A 27 6.10 -5.24 12.88
CA LEU A 27 4.77 -5.81 12.94
C LEU A 27 3.74 -4.95 12.19
N LEU A 28 3.82 -3.62 12.30
CA LEU A 28 2.86 -2.74 11.61
C LEU A 28 2.87 -2.89 10.07
N PRO A 29 4.02 -2.77 9.37
CA PRO A 29 4.06 -2.96 7.92
C PRO A 29 3.70 -4.40 7.53
N PHE A 30 4.06 -5.39 8.35
CA PHE A 30 3.68 -6.79 8.10
C PHE A 30 2.17 -7.02 8.21
N ILE A 31 1.52 -6.48 9.24
CA ILE A 31 0.05 -6.57 9.40
C ILE A 31 -0.65 -5.88 8.24
N ALA A 32 -0.21 -4.66 7.89
CA ALA A 32 -0.76 -3.92 6.76
C ALA A 32 -0.59 -4.67 5.43
N PHE A 33 0.58 -5.29 5.20
CA PHE A 33 0.81 -6.16 4.05
C PHE A 33 -0.15 -7.35 4.01
N VAL A 34 -0.27 -8.10 5.12
CA VAL A 34 -1.12 -9.30 5.19
C VAL A 34 -2.60 -8.94 4.97
N LEU A 35 -3.06 -7.83 5.54
CA LEU A 35 -4.43 -7.35 5.36
C LEU A 35 -4.70 -6.96 3.92
N THR A 36 -3.81 -6.15 3.35
CA THR A 36 -3.89 -5.71 1.94
C THR A 36 -3.95 -6.93 1.03
N PHE A 37 -2.98 -7.84 1.16
CA PHE A 37 -2.92 -9.05 0.38
C PHE A 37 -4.19 -9.92 0.53
N SER A 38 -4.69 -10.09 1.76
CA SER A 38 -5.87 -10.92 2.02
C SER A 38 -7.16 -10.37 1.42
N ILE A 39 -7.27 -9.05 1.26
CA ILE A 39 -8.44 -8.39 0.67
C ILE A 39 -8.31 -8.35 -0.85
N GLU A 40 -7.15 -7.94 -1.37
CA GLU A 40 -6.95 -7.75 -2.80
C GLU A 40 -6.93 -9.08 -3.57
N TRP A 41 -6.28 -10.12 -3.03
CA TRP A 41 -6.07 -11.36 -3.75
C TRP A 41 -7.38 -12.07 -4.15
N PRO A 42 -8.38 -12.26 -3.26
CA PRO A 42 -9.65 -12.88 -3.65
C PRO A 42 -10.38 -12.06 -4.73
N VAL A 43 -10.40 -10.74 -4.59
CA VAL A 43 -11.03 -9.83 -5.55
C VAL A 43 -10.35 -9.95 -6.92
N PHE A 44 -9.02 -9.96 -6.94
CA PHE A 44 -8.22 -10.16 -8.14
C PHE A 44 -8.46 -11.52 -8.80
N ALA A 45 -8.51 -12.59 -8.00
CA ALA A 45 -8.75 -13.95 -8.46
C ALA A 45 -10.11 -14.08 -9.15
N LEU A 46 -11.16 -13.51 -8.55
CA LEU A 46 -12.52 -13.55 -9.08
C LEU A 46 -12.63 -12.76 -10.39
N ILE A 47 -12.02 -11.59 -10.47
CA ILE A 47 -12.16 -10.68 -11.62
C ILE A 47 -11.36 -11.17 -12.82
N THR A 48 -10.19 -11.76 -12.59
CA THR A 48 -9.33 -12.24 -13.68
C THR A 48 -9.72 -13.64 -14.17
N GLY A 49 -10.42 -14.43 -13.34
CA GLY A 49 -10.83 -15.80 -13.69
C GLY A 49 -9.66 -16.78 -13.86
N GLN A 50 -8.42 -16.40 -13.51
CA GLN A 50 -7.21 -17.21 -13.75
C GLN A 50 -6.95 -18.27 -12.66
N GLY A 51 -7.84 -18.36 -11.67
CA GLY A 51 -7.75 -19.28 -10.54
C GLY A 51 -6.85 -18.78 -9.41
N PHE A 52 -7.25 -19.11 -8.18
CA PHE A 52 -6.66 -18.61 -6.94
C PHE A 52 -5.15 -18.83 -6.82
N LYS A 53 -4.62 -19.98 -7.27
CA LYS A 53 -3.20 -20.30 -7.13
C LYS A 53 -2.30 -19.38 -7.95
N LYS A 54 -2.66 -19.12 -9.21
CA LYS A 54 -1.86 -18.27 -10.10
C LYS A 54 -1.88 -16.82 -9.63
N THR A 55 -3.06 -16.33 -9.26
CA THR A 55 -3.22 -14.97 -8.76
C THR A 55 -2.60 -14.76 -7.39
N PHE A 56 -2.55 -15.79 -6.54
CA PHE A 56 -1.86 -15.74 -5.25
C PHE A 56 -0.38 -15.42 -5.43
N VAL A 57 0.31 -16.23 -6.24
CA VAL A 57 1.75 -16.09 -6.47
C VAL A 57 2.05 -14.73 -7.10
N PHE A 58 1.24 -14.30 -8.07
CA PHE A 58 1.41 -13.01 -8.71
C PHE A 58 1.23 -11.84 -7.73
N MET A 59 0.11 -11.80 -7.01
CA MET A 59 -0.18 -10.74 -6.04
C MET A 59 0.86 -10.70 -4.92
N LEU A 60 1.38 -11.86 -4.52
CA LEU A 60 2.38 -11.97 -3.47
C LEU A 60 3.69 -11.35 -3.96
N LEU A 61 4.14 -11.72 -5.15
CA LEU A 61 5.36 -11.16 -5.76
C LEU A 61 5.22 -9.65 -6.00
N MET A 62 4.08 -9.20 -6.50
CA MET A 62 3.79 -7.79 -6.73
C MET A 62 3.92 -6.99 -5.44
N ASN A 63 3.19 -7.38 -4.39
CA ASN A 63 3.23 -6.69 -3.10
C ASN A 63 4.61 -6.79 -2.43
N LEU A 64 5.29 -7.94 -2.54
CA LEU A 64 6.61 -8.15 -1.93
C LEU A 64 7.69 -7.30 -2.60
N VAL A 65 7.50 -6.90 -3.86
CA VAL A 65 8.41 -5.99 -4.58
C VAL A 65 7.99 -4.53 -4.44
N SER A 66 6.71 -4.21 -4.58
CA SER A 66 6.21 -2.82 -4.55
C SER A 66 6.40 -2.18 -3.17
N TRP A 67 6.18 -2.93 -2.09
CA TRP A 67 6.30 -2.41 -0.72
C TRP A 67 7.72 -1.97 -0.36
N PRO A 68 8.77 -2.81 -0.48
CA PRO A 68 10.14 -2.37 -0.19
C PRO A 68 10.57 -1.19 -1.07
N ILE A 69 10.17 -1.17 -2.34
CA ILE A 69 10.46 -0.05 -3.23
C ILE A 69 9.77 1.22 -2.71
N ALA A 70 8.48 1.17 -2.38
CA ALA A 70 7.75 2.31 -1.84
C ALA A 70 8.36 2.83 -0.54
N MET A 71 8.75 1.92 0.37
CA MET A 71 9.40 2.28 1.64
C MET A 71 10.78 2.91 1.43
N ILE A 72 11.59 2.40 0.50
CA ILE A 72 12.87 3.00 0.15
C ILE A 72 12.67 4.38 -0.47
N LEU A 73 11.72 4.52 -1.40
CA LEU A 73 11.42 5.81 -2.03
C LEU A 73 10.96 6.83 -0.99
N PHE A 74 10.10 6.44 -0.05
CA PHE A 74 9.62 7.31 1.01
C PHE A 74 10.72 7.68 2.03
N GLY A 75 11.58 6.72 2.38
CA GLY A 75 12.62 6.92 3.38
C GLY A 75 13.83 7.72 2.87
N TYR A 76 14.18 7.61 1.58
CA TYR A 76 15.38 8.24 1.02
C TYR A 76 15.10 9.46 0.16
N LEU A 77 13.91 9.56 -0.43
CA LEU A 77 13.55 10.70 -1.25
C LEU A 77 12.52 11.53 -0.50
N SER A 78 12.75 12.84 -0.39
CA SER A 78 11.75 13.81 0.09
C SER A 78 10.66 14.03 -0.96
N VAL A 79 10.14 12.94 -1.52
CA VAL A 79 9.16 12.92 -2.59
C VAL A 79 7.79 12.83 -1.94
N HIS A 80 6.88 13.69 -2.40
CA HIS A 80 5.51 13.69 -1.93
C HIS A 80 4.86 12.32 -2.15
N ILE A 81 4.15 11.78 -1.15
CA ILE A 81 3.55 10.43 -1.18
C ILE A 81 2.73 10.16 -2.46
N VAL A 82 2.01 11.18 -2.92
CA VAL A 82 1.23 11.15 -4.18
C VAL A 82 2.06 10.72 -5.39
N TRP A 83 3.32 11.12 -5.50
CA TRP A 83 4.18 10.71 -6.62
C TRP A 83 4.57 9.24 -6.55
N VAL A 84 4.78 8.72 -5.35
CA VAL A 84 5.07 7.29 -5.13
C VAL A 84 3.84 6.46 -5.49
N GLU A 85 2.67 6.87 -5.04
CA GLU A 85 1.38 6.24 -5.38
C GLU A 85 1.11 6.26 -6.89
N LEU A 86 1.36 7.39 -7.56
CA LEU A 86 1.22 7.48 -9.02
C LEU A 86 2.21 6.56 -9.76
N PHE A 87 3.43 6.43 -9.25
CA PHE A 87 4.42 5.52 -9.82
C PHE A 87 4.01 4.05 -9.65
N VAL A 88 3.56 3.66 -8.45
CA VAL A 88 3.04 2.31 -8.17
C VAL A 88 1.83 2.03 -9.07
N LEU A 89 0.88 2.95 -9.15
CA LEU A 89 -0.30 2.84 -10.01
C LEU A 89 0.07 2.65 -11.48
N ALA A 90 1.05 3.41 -11.98
CA ALA A 90 1.53 3.29 -13.35
C ALA A 90 2.21 1.93 -13.60
N ALA A 91 3.05 1.48 -12.67
CA ALA A 91 3.72 0.19 -12.75
C ALA A 91 2.72 -0.98 -12.75
N GLU A 92 1.74 -0.97 -11.85
CA GLU A 92 0.69 -1.98 -11.79
C GLU A 92 -0.17 -1.98 -13.04
N THR A 93 -0.56 -0.81 -13.54
CA THR A 93 -1.32 -0.67 -14.78
C THR A 93 -0.57 -1.32 -15.96
N LEU A 94 0.74 -1.07 -16.08
CA LEU A 94 1.57 -1.66 -17.12
C LEU A 94 1.63 -3.19 -16.98
N ILE A 95 1.79 -3.70 -15.76
CA ILE A 95 1.89 -5.14 -15.51
C ILE A 95 0.56 -5.83 -15.85
N LEU A 96 -0.58 -5.25 -15.45
CA LEU A 96 -1.90 -5.77 -15.81
C LEU A 96 -2.17 -5.72 -17.32
N PHE A 97 -1.73 -4.65 -17.97
CA PHE A 97 -1.84 -4.49 -19.42
C PHE A 97 -1.03 -5.57 -20.16
N TYR A 98 0.25 -5.76 -19.81
CA TYR A 98 1.12 -6.69 -20.53
C TYR A 98 0.90 -8.15 -20.16
N HIS A 99 0.80 -8.46 -18.86
CA HIS A 99 0.76 -9.83 -18.37
C HIS A 99 -0.65 -10.43 -18.42
N TRP A 100 -1.68 -9.65 -18.05
CA TRP A 100 -3.08 -10.08 -18.07
C TRP A 100 -3.84 -9.70 -19.34
N ARG A 101 -3.19 -8.99 -20.27
CA ARG A 101 -3.80 -8.55 -21.55
C ARG A 101 -5.07 -7.72 -21.36
N PHE A 102 -5.20 -7.03 -20.23
CA PHE A 102 -6.32 -6.12 -20.02
C PHE A 102 -6.16 -4.90 -20.95
N PRO A 103 -7.25 -4.36 -21.53
CA PRO A 103 -7.15 -3.08 -22.21
C PRO A 103 -6.74 -2.00 -21.20
N TRP A 104 -5.92 -1.05 -21.64
CA TRP A 104 -5.22 -0.08 -20.76
C TRP A 104 -6.17 0.62 -19.78
N TRP A 105 -7.37 0.99 -20.20
CA TRP A 105 -8.35 1.67 -19.36
C TRP A 105 -8.91 0.77 -18.26
N LYS A 106 -9.09 -0.54 -18.54
CA LYS A 106 -9.49 -1.51 -17.51
C LYS A 106 -8.33 -1.75 -16.55
N ALA A 107 -7.10 -1.88 -17.05
CA ALA A 107 -5.92 -2.04 -16.22
C ALA A 107 -5.76 -0.86 -15.24
N LEU A 108 -5.90 0.37 -15.74
CA LEU A 108 -5.82 1.59 -14.93
C LEU A 108 -6.93 1.67 -13.90
N LEU A 109 -8.19 1.47 -14.32
CA LEU A 109 -9.34 1.46 -13.42
C LEU A 109 -9.15 0.41 -12.31
N PHE A 110 -8.65 -0.76 -12.68
CA PHE A 110 -8.47 -1.86 -11.76
C PHE A 110 -7.35 -1.60 -10.75
N ALA A 111 -6.19 -1.15 -11.22
CA ALA A 111 -5.10 -0.72 -10.34
C ALA A 111 -5.56 0.40 -9.40
N THR A 112 -6.35 1.35 -9.89
CA THR A 112 -6.89 2.45 -9.07
C THR A 112 -7.82 1.92 -7.98
N ILE A 113 -8.76 1.04 -8.33
CA ILE A 113 -9.71 0.47 -7.35
C ILE A 113 -8.98 -0.35 -6.29
N ILE A 114 -8.00 -1.16 -6.69
CA ILE A 114 -7.22 -1.99 -5.77
C ILE A 114 -6.41 -1.11 -4.82
N ASN A 115 -5.60 -0.19 -5.33
CA ASN A 115 -4.81 0.71 -4.49
C ASN A 115 -5.69 1.59 -3.59
N ALA A 116 -6.80 2.11 -4.11
CA ALA A 116 -7.73 2.89 -3.31
C ALA A 116 -8.36 2.05 -2.20
N ALA A 117 -8.80 0.82 -2.50
CA ALA A 117 -9.34 -0.09 -1.49
C ALA A 117 -8.29 -0.36 -0.40
N SER A 118 -7.05 -0.60 -0.78
CA SER A 118 -5.95 -0.88 0.15
C SER A 118 -5.58 0.33 0.99
N PHE A 119 -5.59 1.53 0.41
CA PHE A 119 -5.37 2.75 1.17
C PHE A 119 -6.53 3.04 2.15
N PHE A 120 -7.78 3.03 1.67
CA PHE A 120 -8.95 3.40 2.46
C PHE A 120 -9.38 2.33 3.48
N ILE A 121 -9.08 1.06 3.23
CA ILE A 121 -9.43 -0.04 4.14
C ILE A 121 -8.21 -0.45 4.97
N GLY A 122 -7.05 -0.60 4.34
CA GLY A 122 -5.83 -1.07 4.99
C GLY A 122 -5.32 -0.10 6.04
N SER A 123 -5.24 1.21 5.73
CA SER A 123 -4.68 2.19 6.68
C SER A 123 -5.50 2.31 7.97
N PRO A 124 -6.84 2.50 7.93
CA PRO A 124 -7.64 2.57 9.15
C PRO A 124 -7.67 1.26 9.93
N LEU A 125 -7.68 0.12 9.24
CA LEU A 125 -7.70 -1.18 9.90
C LEU A 125 -6.37 -1.49 10.60
N ALA A 126 -5.24 -1.18 9.96
CA ALA A 126 -3.91 -1.28 10.57
C ALA A 126 -3.81 -0.37 11.81
N GLN A 127 -4.30 0.86 11.73
CA GLN A 127 -4.31 1.80 12.84
C GLN A 127 -5.22 1.32 13.99
N PHE A 128 -6.40 0.78 13.68
CA PHE A 128 -7.29 0.18 14.67
C PHE A 128 -6.64 -0.99 15.41
N ILE A 129 -6.01 -1.93 14.68
CA ILE A 129 -5.30 -3.07 15.27
C ILE A 129 -4.16 -2.59 16.16
N MET A 130 -3.41 -1.58 15.72
CA MET A 130 -2.31 -1.02 16.50
C MET A 130 -2.80 -0.39 17.81
N ASN A 131 -3.93 0.32 17.80
CA ASN A 131 -4.52 0.88 19.01
C ASN A 131 -4.90 -0.22 20.01
N GLN A 132 -5.51 -1.31 19.53
CA GLN A 132 -5.87 -2.46 20.37
C GLN A 132 -4.64 -3.15 20.98
N ILE A 133 -3.56 -3.31 20.22
CA ILE A 133 -2.30 -3.91 20.71
C ILE A 133 -1.61 -2.98 21.73
N SER A 134 -1.66 -1.67 21.50
CA SER A 134 -1.01 -0.66 22.36
C SER A 134 -1.79 -0.33 23.63
N GLY A 135 -2.98 -0.93 23.83
CA GLY A 135 -3.85 -0.65 24.97
C GLY A 135 -4.40 0.78 25.01
N LYS A 136 -4.51 1.43 23.84
CA LYS A 136 -5.07 2.79 23.67
C LYS A 136 -6.51 2.73 23.18
#